data_AF-A0A5K1K0H5-F1
#
_entry.id   AF-A0A5K1K0H5-F1
#
_cell.length_a   1.000
_cell.length_b   1.000
_cell.length_c   1.000
_cell.angle_alpha   90.00
_cell.angle_beta   90.00
_cell.angle_gamma   90.00
#
_symmetry.space_group_name_H-M   'P 1'
#
loop_
_entity.id
_entity.type
_entity.pdbx_description
1 polymer ?
#
loop_
_entity_poly.entity_id
_entity_poly.type
_entity_poly.pdbx_seq_one_letter_code
_entity_poly.pdbx_strand_id
1 'polypeptide(L)'
;MFKMHRDIEELRSGTQSPRPETPEPDSRQGRRNPPGAGVQLLDDDGAISIQLESCLKHIFAKYCTPKASAQKHGDFLEPPEGAFLAPDGLDSWAQDTNGTPFDEATKEELLEFMDVTDDGGLTFKGFMQVYQLQTENDEEETWRDLSAHGFDRTLHLVATRREDSDSESQRSIESYS
;
A
#
# COMPACT_ATOMS: atom_id res chain seq x y z
N MET A 1 48.42 24.27 63.68
CA MET A 1 48.90 25.54 63.09
C MET A 1 48.78 25.43 61.59
N PHE A 2 47.86 26.18 61.00
CA PHE A 2 47.66 26.31 59.56
C PHE A 2 48.73 27.24 58.98
N LYS A 3 49.29 26.89 57.82
CA LYS A 3 50.06 27.83 57.00
C LYS A 3 49.75 27.62 55.53
N MET A 4 49.25 28.70 54.94
CA MET A 4 48.81 28.89 53.56
C MET A 4 49.99 29.00 52.59
N HIS A 5 49.78 28.59 51.33
CA HIS A 5 50.44 29.09 50.12
C HIS A 5 49.37 29.03 49.00
N ARG A 6 48.76 30.15 48.58
CA ARG A 6 49.16 31.02 47.43
C ARG A 6 49.50 30.21 46.17
N ASP A 7 49.02 30.45 44.95
CA ASP A 7 47.97 31.24 44.28
C ASP A 7 48.11 30.75 42.83
N ILE A 8 47.07 30.24 42.15
CA ILE A 8 46.96 30.32 40.68
C ILE A 8 45.47 30.46 40.35
N GLU A 9 45.05 31.72 40.14
CA GLU A 9 43.95 32.04 39.24
C GLU A 9 44.38 31.67 37.82
N GLU A 10 43.79 30.62 37.26
CA GLU A 10 43.59 30.55 35.81
C GLU A 10 42.34 29.70 35.52
N LEU A 11 41.45 30.26 34.71
CA LEU A 11 40.29 29.63 34.07
C LEU A 11 39.00 29.51 34.90
N ARG A 12 38.46 30.66 35.35
CA ARG A 12 37.01 30.88 35.29
C ARG A 12 36.66 31.35 33.88
N SER A 13 36.28 30.42 33.03
CA SER A 13 35.50 30.67 31.82
C SER A 13 34.46 29.54 31.72
N GLY A 14 33.27 29.90 31.24
CA GLY A 14 32.04 29.11 31.27
C GLY A 14 32.20 27.65 30.83
N THR A 15 31.25 26.77 31.08
CA THR A 15 29.83 26.98 30.80
C THR A 15 29.11 25.80 31.46
N GLN A 16 27.94 26.04 32.05
CA GLN A 16 26.96 24.99 32.30
C GLN A 16 26.76 24.20 31.00
N SER A 17 26.93 22.88 31.05
CA SER A 17 26.41 22.01 30.01
C SER A 17 24.90 21.87 30.23
N PRO A 18 24.02 22.43 29.39
CA PRO A 18 22.70 21.82 29.23
C PRO A 18 22.94 20.48 28.54
N ARG A 19 22.61 19.38 29.23
CA ARG A 19 22.40 18.11 28.54
C ARG A 19 21.43 18.40 27.38
N PRO A 20 21.77 18.09 26.12
CA PRO A 20 20.77 18.05 25.07
C PRO A 20 19.74 17.02 25.50
N GLU A 21 18.51 17.46 25.73
CA GLU A 21 17.37 16.58 25.86
C GLU A 21 17.32 15.73 24.60
N THR A 22 17.43 14.42 24.78
CA THR A 22 17.22 13.43 23.73
C THR A 22 15.90 13.77 23.05
N PRO A 23 15.87 14.07 21.74
CA PRO A 23 14.59 14.25 21.06
C PRO A 23 13.84 12.92 21.17
N GLU A 24 12.60 13.00 21.63
CA GLU A 24 11.71 11.85 21.75
C GLU A 24 11.68 11.09 20.41
N PRO A 25 11.63 9.74 20.42
CA PRO A 25 11.48 9.00 19.19
C PRO A 25 10.15 9.40 18.57
N ASP A 26 10.20 10.03 17.40
CA ASP A 26 9.05 10.27 16.54
C ASP A 26 8.43 8.89 16.27
N SER A 27 7.44 8.51 17.08
CA SER A 27 6.63 7.32 16.90
C SER A 27 5.65 7.53 15.75
N ARG A 28 6.14 8.06 14.62
CA ARG A 28 5.42 8.06 13.36
C ARG A 28 5.66 6.73 12.67
N GLN A 29 4.88 5.74 13.08
CA GLN A 29 4.49 4.65 12.19
C GLN A 29 3.89 5.28 10.93
N GLY A 30 4.30 4.79 9.76
CA GLY A 30 3.97 5.35 8.45
C GLY A 30 5.01 6.37 7.97
N ARG A 31 5.87 5.98 7.02
CA ARG A 31 6.74 6.91 6.28
C ARG A 31 5.87 7.84 5.43
N ARG A 32 5.34 8.90 6.03
CA ARG A 32 4.75 10.02 5.29
C ARG A 32 5.83 10.65 4.43
N ASN A 33 5.64 10.67 3.11
CA ASN A 33 6.51 11.46 2.24
C ASN A 33 6.39 12.94 2.66
N PRO A 34 7.47 13.74 2.68
CA PRO A 34 7.35 15.16 3.00
C PRO A 34 6.43 15.85 1.97
N PRO A 35 5.61 16.84 2.38
CA PRO A 35 4.73 17.56 1.47
C PRO A 35 5.57 18.21 0.35
N GLY A 36 5.44 17.68 -0.87
CA GLY A 36 6.21 18.07 -2.06
C GLY A 36 7.13 17.01 -2.66
N ALA A 37 7.28 15.82 -2.06
CA ALA A 37 8.20 14.77 -2.55
C ALA A 37 7.53 13.56 -3.24
N GLY A 38 6.21 13.47 -3.26
CA GLY A 38 5.49 12.35 -3.88
C GLY A 38 3.99 12.36 -3.60
N VAL A 39 3.26 11.42 -4.22
CA VAL A 39 1.85 11.15 -3.92
C VAL A 39 1.73 10.53 -2.52
N GLN A 40 0.72 10.96 -1.76
CA GLN A 40 0.41 10.38 -0.44
C GLN A 40 -0.71 9.36 -0.60
N LEU A 41 -0.53 8.17 -0.04
CA LEU A 41 -1.56 7.12 -0.05
C LEU A 41 -2.61 7.36 1.03
N LEU A 42 -2.17 7.79 2.23
CA LEU A 42 -3.04 8.20 3.34
C LEU A 42 -2.98 9.71 3.58
N ASP A 43 -4.05 10.27 4.12
CA ASP A 43 -4.14 11.69 4.49
C ASP A 43 -3.54 11.98 5.88
N ASP A 44 -3.73 13.22 6.35
CA ASP A 44 -3.19 13.70 7.63
C ASP A 44 -3.82 13.02 8.85
N ASP A 45 -4.98 12.39 8.70
CA ASP A 45 -5.69 11.64 9.74
C ASP A 45 -5.48 10.11 9.62
N GLY A 46 -4.74 9.67 8.61
CA GLY A 46 -4.48 8.25 8.34
C GLY A 46 -5.57 7.58 7.48
N ALA A 47 -6.54 8.34 6.98
CA ALA A 47 -7.56 7.81 6.08
C ALA A 47 -7.01 7.69 4.64
N ILE A 48 -7.63 6.81 3.84
CA ILE A 48 -7.29 6.66 2.42
C ILE A 48 -7.45 8.00 1.69
N SER A 49 -6.41 8.42 0.95
CA SER A 49 -6.47 9.63 0.13
C SER A 49 -7.48 9.49 -1.01
N ILE A 50 -8.04 10.63 -1.45
CA ILE A 50 -9.00 10.68 -2.58
C ILE A 50 -8.42 10.04 -3.86
N GLN A 51 -7.12 10.20 -4.09
CA GLN A 51 -6.45 9.64 -5.26
C GLN A 51 -6.34 8.12 -5.15
N LEU A 52 -5.91 7.59 -4.00
CA LEU A 52 -5.88 6.15 -3.77
C LEU A 52 -7.28 5.54 -3.82
N GLU A 53 -8.29 6.18 -3.22
CA GLU A 53 -9.69 5.72 -3.30
C GLU A 53 -10.13 5.53 -4.76
N SER A 54 -9.77 6.46 -5.65
CA SER A 54 -10.10 6.37 -7.07
C SER A 54 -9.43 5.18 -7.76
N CYS A 55 -8.17 4.89 -7.43
CA CYS A 55 -7.47 3.68 -7.89
C CYS A 55 -8.09 2.40 -7.33
N LEU A 56 -8.46 2.40 -6.05
CA LEU A 56 -9.09 1.25 -5.39
C LEU A 56 -10.47 0.95 -5.99
N LYS A 57 -11.26 1.98 -6.36
CA LYS A 57 -12.52 1.78 -7.09
C LYS A 57 -12.27 1.04 -8.41
N HIS A 58 -11.27 1.47 -9.16
CA HIS A 58 -10.89 0.82 -10.40
C HIS A 58 -10.50 -0.65 -10.20
N ILE A 59 -9.67 -0.94 -9.20
CA ILE A 59 -9.22 -2.29 -8.88
C ILE A 59 -10.40 -3.15 -8.45
N PHE A 60 -11.17 -2.69 -7.47
CA PHE A 60 -12.34 -3.38 -6.95
C PHE A 60 -13.36 -3.72 -8.06
N ALA A 61 -13.59 -2.79 -8.98
CA ALA A 61 -14.52 -2.97 -10.10
C ALA A 61 -14.15 -4.13 -11.05
N LYS A 62 -12.88 -4.55 -11.11
CA LYS A 62 -12.44 -5.72 -11.90
C LYS A 62 -12.99 -7.03 -11.32
N TYR A 63 -13.09 -7.10 -9.99
CA TYR A 63 -13.35 -8.35 -9.27
C TYR A 63 -14.76 -8.43 -8.71
N CYS A 64 -15.44 -7.30 -8.49
CA CYS A 64 -16.74 -7.24 -7.84
C CYS A 64 -17.88 -7.94 -8.60
N THR A 65 -18.97 -8.17 -7.86
CA THR A 65 -20.28 -8.60 -8.34
C THR A 65 -21.33 -7.63 -7.80
N PRO A 66 -22.27 -7.12 -8.63
CA PRO A 66 -22.31 -7.28 -10.09
C PRO A 66 -21.09 -6.65 -10.79
N LYS A 67 -20.79 -7.14 -11.99
CA LYS A 67 -19.63 -6.65 -12.77
C LYS A 67 -19.86 -5.21 -13.21
N ALA A 68 -18.80 -4.40 -13.12
CA ALA A 68 -18.81 -3.05 -13.67
C ALA A 68 -19.12 -3.06 -15.17
N SER A 69 -19.93 -2.11 -15.61
CA SER A 69 -20.22 -1.94 -17.04
C SER A 69 -18.95 -1.54 -17.78
N ALA A 70 -18.76 -2.09 -18.99
CA ALA A 70 -17.63 -1.75 -19.84
C ALA A 70 -17.56 -0.23 -20.06
N GLN A 71 -16.42 0.37 -19.71
CA GLN A 71 -16.18 1.79 -19.94
C GLN A 71 -15.59 2.07 -21.32
N LYS A 72 -15.62 3.35 -21.71
CA LYS A 72 -14.91 3.82 -22.89
C LYS A 72 -13.39 3.72 -22.65
N HIS A 73 -12.64 3.48 -23.72
CA HIS A 73 -11.19 3.34 -23.66
C HIS A 73 -10.55 4.55 -22.95
N GLY A 74 -9.85 4.29 -21.84
CA GLY A 74 -9.06 5.29 -21.11
C GLY A 74 -9.64 5.77 -19.77
N ASP A 75 -10.87 5.38 -19.41
CA ASP A 75 -11.51 5.79 -18.16
C ASP A 75 -11.30 4.76 -17.02
N PHE A 76 -11.33 5.23 -15.76
CA PHE A 76 -11.31 4.36 -14.58
C PHE A 76 -12.65 3.67 -14.37
N LEU A 77 -12.63 2.34 -14.41
CA LEU A 77 -13.75 1.50 -13.94
C LEU A 77 -14.32 1.99 -12.62
N GLU A 78 -15.65 2.05 -12.54
CA GLU A 78 -16.38 2.31 -11.30
C GLU A 78 -17.25 1.10 -10.97
N PRO A 79 -17.25 0.65 -9.70
CA PRO A 79 -18.11 -0.44 -9.31
C PRO A 79 -19.58 0.01 -9.29
N PRO A 80 -20.52 -0.88 -9.64
CA PRO A 80 -21.94 -0.61 -9.44
C PRO A 80 -22.26 -0.35 -7.97
N GLU A 81 -23.34 0.39 -7.71
CA GLU A 81 -23.83 0.60 -6.35
C GLU A 81 -24.17 -0.74 -5.68
N GLY A 82 -23.69 -0.92 -4.44
CA GLY A 82 -23.89 -2.16 -3.67
C GLY A 82 -23.06 -3.35 -4.14
N ALA A 83 -22.09 -3.16 -5.04
CA ALA A 83 -21.19 -4.23 -5.44
C ALA A 83 -20.27 -4.70 -4.30
N PHE A 84 -19.94 -5.99 -4.31
CA PHE A 84 -19.11 -6.67 -3.31
C PHE A 84 -18.18 -7.69 -3.99
N LEU A 85 -17.12 -8.13 -3.32
CA LEU A 85 -16.34 -9.30 -3.73
C LEU A 85 -16.96 -10.57 -3.16
N ALA A 86 -17.40 -11.46 -4.05
CA ALA A 86 -17.70 -12.85 -3.72
C ALA A 86 -16.37 -13.64 -3.56
N PRO A 87 -16.40 -14.89 -3.03
CA PRO A 87 -15.21 -15.70 -2.85
C PRO A 87 -14.30 -15.80 -4.09
N ASP A 88 -14.88 -16.07 -5.27
CA ASP A 88 -14.14 -16.13 -6.54
C ASP A 88 -13.46 -14.79 -6.91
N GLY A 89 -14.08 -13.68 -6.50
CA GLY A 89 -13.54 -12.34 -6.69
C GLY A 89 -12.34 -12.08 -5.77
N LEU A 90 -12.40 -12.53 -4.52
CA LEU A 90 -11.27 -12.47 -3.58
C LEU A 90 -10.10 -13.30 -4.09
N ASP A 91 -10.36 -14.51 -4.59
CA ASP A 91 -9.33 -15.38 -5.16
C ASP A 91 -8.65 -14.74 -6.37
N SER A 92 -9.44 -14.14 -7.26
CA SER A 92 -8.91 -13.47 -8.44
C SER A 92 -8.09 -12.23 -8.08
N TRP A 93 -8.53 -11.47 -7.08
CA TRP A 93 -7.78 -10.32 -6.58
C TRP A 93 -6.45 -10.75 -5.95
N ALA A 94 -6.48 -11.73 -5.04
CA ALA A 94 -5.28 -12.28 -4.41
C ALA A 94 -4.30 -12.87 -5.42
N GLN A 95 -4.80 -13.56 -6.45
CA GLN A 95 -3.98 -14.08 -7.52
C GLN A 95 -3.24 -12.97 -8.29
N ASP A 96 -3.87 -11.82 -8.50
CA ASP A 96 -3.28 -10.69 -9.22
C ASP A 96 -2.30 -9.88 -8.36
N THR A 97 -2.46 -9.83 -7.03
CA THR A 97 -1.56 -9.12 -6.11
C THR A 97 -0.44 -9.99 -5.55
N ASN A 98 -0.78 -11.19 -5.06
CA ASN A 98 0.11 -12.08 -4.33
C ASN A 98 0.67 -13.22 -5.20
N GLY A 99 0.13 -13.40 -6.42
CA GLY A 99 0.50 -14.49 -7.32
C GLY A 99 -0.13 -15.84 -6.97
N THR A 100 -0.96 -15.91 -5.92
CA THR A 100 -1.74 -17.10 -5.55
C THR A 100 -3.06 -16.66 -4.89
N PRO A 101 -4.15 -17.44 -5.00
CA PRO A 101 -5.38 -17.19 -4.27
C PRO A 101 -5.15 -17.29 -2.75
N PHE A 102 -6.02 -16.64 -1.97
CA PHE A 102 -6.03 -16.82 -0.52
C PHE A 102 -6.48 -18.24 -0.16
N ASP A 103 -5.92 -18.80 0.90
CA ASP A 103 -6.51 -19.99 1.50
C ASP A 103 -7.79 -19.63 2.28
N GLU A 104 -8.60 -20.65 2.58
CA GLU A 104 -9.89 -20.43 3.25
C GLU A 104 -9.72 -19.78 4.63
N ALA A 105 -8.66 -20.12 5.36
CA ALA A 105 -8.40 -19.55 6.68
C ALA A 105 -8.13 -18.03 6.60
N THR A 106 -7.33 -17.60 5.63
CA THR A 106 -7.04 -16.19 5.39
C THR A 106 -8.29 -15.42 4.97
N LYS A 107 -9.17 -16.03 4.15
CA LYS A 107 -10.46 -15.41 3.78
C LYS A 107 -11.38 -15.25 4.97
N GLU A 108 -11.54 -16.30 5.78
CA GLU A 108 -12.38 -16.26 6.97
C GLU A 108 -11.91 -15.17 7.94
N GLU A 109 -10.60 -15.10 8.20
CA GLU A 109 -10.02 -14.06 9.05
C GLU A 109 -10.26 -12.65 8.46
N LEU A 110 -10.00 -12.47 7.17
CA LEU A 110 -10.22 -11.18 6.50
C LEU A 110 -11.69 -10.74 6.60
N LEU A 111 -12.63 -11.64 6.33
CA LEU A 111 -14.06 -11.35 6.32
C LEU A 111 -14.65 -11.17 7.72
N GLU A 112 -14.01 -11.70 8.77
CA GLU A 112 -14.44 -11.51 10.16
C GLU A 112 -14.25 -10.06 10.64
N PHE A 113 -13.18 -9.40 10.20
CA PHE A 113 -12.83 -8.06 10.68
C PHE A 113 -13.26 -6.91 9.75
N MET A 114 -13.48 -7.21 8.47
CA MET A 114 -13.78 -6.20 7.46
C MET A 114 -15.28 -5.95 7.30
N ASP A 115 -15.63 -4.81 6.70
CA ASP A 115 -17.01 -4.51 6.32
C ASP A 115 -17.48 -5.43 5.18
N VAL A 116 -18.43 -6.30 5.51
CA VAL A 116 -19.04 -7.28 4.61
C VAL A 116 -20.55 -7.05 4.48
N THR A 117 -21.13 -7.54 3.39
CA THR A 117 -22.58 -7.64 3.23
C THR A 117 -23.17 -8.65 4.22
N ASP A 118 -24.49 -8.66 4.40
CA ASP A 118 -25.20 -9.66 5.23
C ASP A 118 -24.90 -11.12 4.81
N ASP A 119 -24.60 -11.35 3.53
CA ASP A 119 -24.24 -12.67 2.98
C ASP A 119 -22.72 -12.97 3.02
N GLY A 120 -21.91 -12.12 3.67
CA GLY A 120 -20.47 -12.34 3.85
C GLY A 120 -19.55 -11.92 2.68
N GLY A 121 -20.05 -11.17 1.68
CA GLY A 121 -19.22 -10.61 0.62
C GLY A 121 -18.51 -9.33 1.03
N LEU A 122 -17.24 -9.15 0.66
CA LEU A 122 -16.46 -7.95 1.05
C LEU A 122 -16.95 -6.71 0.29
N THR A 123 -17.41 -5.69 1.01
CA THR A 123 -17.89 -4.45 0.37
C THR A 123 -16.72 -3.59 -0.11
N PHE A 124 -16.98 -2.54 -0.91
CA PHE A 124 -15.93 -1.58 -1.25
C PHE A 124 -15.36 -0.88 0.00
N LYS A 125 -16.19 -0.65 1.03
CA LYS A 125 -15.72 -0.09 2.30
C LYS A 125 -14.78 -1.05 3.01
N GLY A 126 -15.11 -2.35 3.04
CA GLY A 126 -14.24 -3.38 3.60
C GLY A 126 -12.92 -3.48 2.83
N PHE A 127 -12.98 -3.42 1.51
CA PHE A 127 -11.80 -3.39 0.65
C PHE A 127 -10.87 -2.20 0.95
N MET A 128 -11.44 -1.00 1.15
CA MET A 128 -10.65 0.17 1.58
C MET A 128 -10.02 -0.02 2.97
N GLN A 129 -10.73 -0.66 3.90
CA GLN A 129 -10.18 -0.95 5.24
C GLN A 129 -8.96 -1.86 5.17
N VAL A 130 -8.97 -2.87 4.29
CA VAL A 130 -7.80 -3.74 4.06
C VAL A 130 -6.61 -2.90 3.59
N TYR A 131 -6.81 -2.06 2.56
CA TYR A 131 -5.74 -1.21 2.05
C TYR A 131 -5.26 -0.17 3.06
N GLN A 132 -6.16 0.37 3.89
CA GLN A 132 -5.79 1.32 4.93
C GLN A 132 -4.85 0.64 5.93
N LEU A 133 -5.24 -0.51 6.47
CA LEU A 133 -4.43 -1.28 7.42
C LEU A 133 -3.09 -1.69 6.81
N GLN A 134 -3.09 -2.20 5.58
CA GLN A 134 -1.86 -2.56 4.86
C GLN A 134 -0.95 -1.34 4.71
N THR A 135 -1.48 -0.19 4.30
CA THR A 135 -0.69 1.04 4.09
C THR A 135 -0.10 1.57 5.40
N GLU A 136 -0.85 1.49 6.50
CA GLU A 136 -0.38 1.88 7.83
C GLU A 136 0.79 1.00 8.32
N ASN A 137 0.80 -0.29 7.94
CA ASN A 137 1.82 -1.25 8.36
C ASN A 137 3.04 -1.31 7.41
N ASP A 138 2.81 -1.44 6.11
CA ASP A 138 3.82 -1.48 5.05
C ASP A 138 3.29 -0.79 3.77
N GLU A 139 3.48 0.54 3.68
CA GLU A 139 3.09 1.33 2.51
C GLU A 139 3.67 0.77 1.18
N GLU A 140 4.87 0.18 1.20
CA GLU A 140 5.47 -0.37 -0.02
C GLU A 140 4.73 -1.63 -0.50
N GLU A 141 4.03 -2.34 0.37
CA GLU A 141 3.13 -3.42 -0.03
C GLU A 141 1.99 -2.89 -0.89
N THR A 142 1.35 -1.80 -0.47
CA THR A 142 0.30 -1.16 -1.26
C THR A 142 0.82 -0.67 -2.60
N TRP A 143 2.04 -0.12 -2.66
CA TRP A 143 2.65 0.24 -3.94
C TRP A 143 2.93 -0.95 -4.87
N ARG A 144 3.25 -2.14 -4.32
CA ARG A 144 3.39 -3.37 -5.11
C ARG A 144 2.06 -3.79 -5.74
N ASP A 145 0.98 -3.75 -4.97
CA ASP A 145 -0.36 -4.09 -5.47
C ASP A 145 -0.82 -3.12 -6.56
N LEU A 146 -0.65 -1.82 -6.33
CA LEU A 146 -0.95 -0.77 -7.30
C LEU A 146 -0.19 -1.01 -8.61
N SER A 147 1.11 -1.34 -8.51
CA SER A 147 1.92 -1.68 -9.68
C SER A 147 1.45 -2.95 -10.39
N ALA A 148 1.01 -3.98 -9.65
CA ALA A 148 0.45 -5.21 -10.23
C ALA A 148 -0.83 -4.93 -11.02
N HIS A 149 -1.58 -3.91 -10.62
CA HIS A 149 -2.77 -3.42 -11.33
C HIS A 149 -2.48 -2.34 -12.38
N GLY A 150 -1.20 -2.03 -12.65
CA GLY A 150 -0.78 -1.14 -13.73
C GLY A 150 -0.73 0.34 -13.36
N PHE A 151 -0.80 0.69 -12.07
CA PHE A 151 -0.58 2.07 -11.62
C PHE A 151 0.91 2.36 -11.44
N ASP A 152 1.32 3.57 -11.81
CA ASP A 152 2.66 4.07 -11.49
C ASP A 152 2.72 4.72 -10.10
N ARG A 153 3.92 5.19 -9.71
CA ARG A 153 4.17 5.89 -8.43
C ARG A 153 3.48 7.26 -8.32
N THR A 154 2.74 7.67 -9.36
CA THR A 154 1.92 8.88 -9.38
C THR A 154 0.42 8.59 -9.44
N LEU A 155 0.02 7.32 -9.23
CA LEU A 155 -1.36 6.83 -9.30
C LEU A 155 -2.02 6.98 -10.69
N HIS A 156 -1.22 7.07 -11.75
CA HIS A 156 -1.73 7.01 -13.12
C HIS A 156 -1.65 5.59 -13.65
N LEU A 157 -2.70 5.15 -14.35
CA LEU A 157 -2.70 3.88 -15.04
C LEU A 157 -1.77 3.98 -16.25
N VAL A 158 -0.64 3.28 -16.18
CA VAL A 158 0.26 3.13 -17.32
C VAL A 158 -0.21 1.94 -18.12
N ALA A 159 -0.41 2.12 -19.42
CA ALA A 159 -0.70 1.02 -20.33
C ALA A 159 0.52 0.09 -20.35
N THR A 160 0.56 -0.88 -19.44
CA THR A 160 1.52 -1.96 -19.51
C THR A 160 1.07 -2.84 -20.66
N ARG A 161 1.66 -2.57 -21.83
CA ARG A 161 1.74 -3.53 -22.91
C ARG A 161 2.39 -4.77 -22.30
N ARG A 162 1.59 -5.76 -21.86
CA ARG A 162 2.04 -7.15 -21.86
C ARG A 162 2.32 -7.45 -23.33
N GLU A 163 3.54 -7.22 -23.76
CA GLU A 163 4.07 -7.98 -24.88
C GLU A 163 4.02 -9.42 -24.41
N ASP A 164 3.01 -10.16 -24.89
CA ASP A 164 3.12 -11.59 -25.16
C ASP A 164 4.48 -11.82 -25.82
N SER A 165 5.49 -12.13 -25.01
CA SER A 165 6.69 -12.79 -25.49
C SER A 165 6.26 -14.22 -25.79
N ASP A 166 5.70 -14.34 -26.98
CA ASP A 166 5.19 -15.56 -27.57
C ASP A 166 6.25 -16.64 -27.54
N SER A 167 5.78 -17.82 -27.17
CA SER A 167 6.58 -19.01 -26.91
C SER A 167 6.92 -19.69 -28.23
N GLU A 168 7.92 -19.22 -28.97
CA GLU A 168 8.49 -19.98 -30.09
C GLU A 168 10.01 -19.87 -30.15
N SER A 169 10.69 -20.70 -29.36
CA SER A 169 12.05 -21.13 -29.68
C SER A 169 12.27 -22.56 -29.20
N GLN A 170 12.51 -23.45 -30.17
CA GLN A 170 12.90 -24.86 -30.05
C GLN A 170 11.81 -25.93 -29.86
N ARG A 171 10.79 -25.91 -30.73
CA ARG A 171 10.30 -27.16 -31.35
C ARG A 171 10.62 -27.16 -32.84
N SER A 172 11.90 -27.30 -33.18
CA SER A 172 12.36 -27.71 -34.51
C SER A 172 13.86 -27.96 -34.43
N ILE A 173 14.23 -29.18 -34.05
CA ILE A 173 15.33 -29.86 -34.72
C ILE A 173 14.80 -31.25 -35.08
N GLU A 174 14.33 -31.36 -36.31
CA GLU A 174 14.27 -32.55 -37.17
C GLU A 174 15.21 -33.68 -36.69
N SER A 175 14.80 -34.93 -36.52
CA SER A 175 14.01 -35.77 -37.44
C SER A 175 14.27 -35.45 -38.91
N TYR A 176 15.52 -35.64 -39.34
CA TYR A 176 15.82 -36.08 -40.70
C TYR A 176 16.96 -37.11 -40.69
N SER A 177 16.58 -38.33 -41.06
CA SER A 177 17.34 -39.39 -41.76
C SER A 177 18.56 -40.03 -41.08
#